data_AF-A0A091BNB1-F1
#
_entry.id   AF-A0A091BNB1-F1
#
_cell.length_a   1.000
_cell.length_b   1.000
_cell.length_c   1.000
_cell.angle_alpha   90.00
_cell.angle_beta   90.00
_cell.angle_gamma   90.00
#
_symmetry.space_group_name_H-M   'P 1'
#
loop_
_entity.id
_entity.type
_entity.pdbx_description
1 polymer ?
#
loop_
_entity_poly.entity_id
_entity_poly.type
_entity_poly.pdbx_seq_one_letter_code
_entity_poly.pdbx_strand_id
1 'polypeptide(L)'
;MRKKFSKKVLILLLTFTNLVVGYGLCRQLMVTHQESEVKLDEYAFEKSMKKTQKKIYPDLSKYDHLSILVSISQQKMIVYSKNDVIFKTKVSTGAKDTPTPTGKFAIEAERGDFSYDDSLNRGVCYWVSFKDHGACQFQSLPTDWKGKVLKGETKKLGKACTDGNVRLSKEDAKWLFENMPEGVIVSVH
;
A
#
# COMPACT_ATOMS: atom_id res chain seq x y z
N MET A 1 -68.28 35.71 21.30
CA MET A 1 -68.35 35.49 19.83
C MET A 1 -67.21 34.55 19.39
N ARG A 2 -67.48 33.27 19.11
CA ARG A 2 -66.50 32.36 18.48
C ARG A 2 -66.45 32.70 16.98
N LYS A 3 -65.36 33.31 16.50
CA LYS A 3 -65.12 33.50 15.06
C LYS A 3 -65.06 32.12 14.39
N LYS A 4 -66.11 31.74 13.66
CA LYS A 4 -66.17 30.47 12.92
C LYS A 4 -65.29 30.62 11.68
N PHE A 5 -64.09 30.06 11.72
CA PHE A 5 -63.21 30.06 10.55
C PHE A 5 -63.89 29.33 9.40
N SER A 6 -63.97 29.98 8.23
CA SER A 6 -64.54 29.36 7.03
C SER A 6 -63.72 28.13 6.65
N LYS A 7 -64.39 27.03 6.26
CA LYS A 7 -63.72 25.81 5.77
C LYS A 7 -62.67 26.12 4.68
N LYS A 8 -62.90 27.17 3.86
CA LYS A 8 -61.97 27.63 2.83
C LYS A 8 -60.65 28.17 3.41
N VAL A 9 -60.72 28.88 4.53
CA VAL A 9 -59.52 29.42 5.22
C VAL A 9 -58.72 28.28 5.87
N LEU A 10 -59.40 27.28 6.42
CA LEU A 10 -58.74 26.11 7.00
C LEU A 10 -58.02 25.27 5.93
N ILE A 11 -58.64 25.08 4.76
CA ILE A 11 -58.04 24.37 3.62
C ILE A 11 -56.79 25.12 3.13
N LEU A 12 -56.85 26.46 3.02
CA LEU A 12 -55.71 27.28 2.58
C LEU A 12 -54.52 27.21 3.55
N LEU A 13 -54.77 27.19 4.86
CA LEU A 13 -53.71 27.04 5.86
C LEU A 13 -53.08 25.64 5.80
N LEU A 14 -53.88 24.60 5.54
CA LEU A 14 -53.38 23.24 5.36
C LEU A 14 -52.55 23.09 4.08
N THR A 15 -52.95 23.70 2.96
CA THR A 15 -52.15 23.64 1.73
C THR A 15 -50.84 24.41 1.88
N PHE A 16 -50.86 25.57 2.54
CA PHE A 16 -49.65 26.36 2.77
C PHE A 16 -48.65 25.65 3.70
N THR A 17 -49.13 25.01 4.77
CA THR A 17 -48.26 24.24 5.68
C THR A 17 -47.61 23.04 4.98
N ASN A 18 -48.37 22.30 4.16
CA ASN A 18 -47.82 21.20 3.35
C ASN A 18 -46.76 21.69 2.34
N LEU A 19 -46.95 22.87 1.74
CA LEU A 19 -45.98 23.46 0.81
C LEU A 19 -44.67 23.83 1.51
N VAL A 20 -44.73 24.46 2.70
CA VAL A 20 -43.55 24.83 3.48
C VAL A 20 -42.77 23.61 3.93
N VAL A 21 -43.46 22.57 4.43
CA VAL A 21 -42.83 21.29 4.83
C VAL A 21 -42.18 20.61 3.63
N GLY A 22 -42.87 20.55 2.48
CA GLY A 22 -42.32 20.00 1.24
C GLY A 22 -41.05 20.71 0.77
N TYR A 23 -41.03 22.05 0.83
CA TYR A 23 -39.83 22.85 0.49
C TYR A 23 -38.66 22.58 1.46
N GLY A 24 -38.94 22.45 2.76
CA GLY A 24 -37.92 22.13 3.77
C GLY A 24 -37.26 20.77 3.52
N LEU A 25 -38.06 19.73 3.26
CA LEU A 25 -37.56 18.39 2.95
C LEU A 25 -36.76 18.36 1.65
N CYS A 26 -37.22 19.03 0.59
CA CYS A 26 -36.47 19.13 -0.67
C CYS A 26 -35.13 19.83 -0.48
N ARG A 27 -35.07 20.94 0.26
CA ARG A 27 -33.80 21.61 0.57
C ARG A 27 -32.85 20.71 1.35
N GLN A 28 -33.36 20.00 2.35
CA GLN A 28 -32.54 19.11 3.17
C GLN A 28 -31.98 17.95 2.35
N LEU A 29 -32.78 17.36 1.46
CA LEU A 29 -32.31 16.32 0.53
C LEU A 29 -31.23 16.85 -0.43
N MET A 30 -31.42 18.04 -1.00
CA MET A 30 -30.41 18.64 -1.89
C MET A 30 -29.09 18.92 -1.17
N VAL A 31 -29.12 19.43 0.06
CA VAL A 31 -27.90 19.65 0.88
C VAL A 31 -27.20 18.32 1.15
N THR A 32 -27.93 17.27 1.53
CA THR A 32 -27.32 15.95 1.79
C THR A 32 -26.73 15.30 0.54
N HIS A 33 -27.38 15.45 -0.62
CA HIS A 33 -26.84 14.96 -1.89
C HIS A 33 -25.54 15.67 -2.24
N GLN A 34 -25.52 17.01 -2.14
CA GLN A 34 -24.34 17.82 -2.42
C GLN A 34 -23.17 17.49 -1.46
N GLU A 35 -23.44 17.29 -0.16
CA GLU A 35 -22.40 16.85 0.80
C GLU A 35 -21.84 15.46 0.45
N SER A 36 -22.67 14.55 -0.05
CA SER A 36 -22.22 13.20 -0.41
C SER A 36 -21.31 13.20 -1.65
N GLU A 37 -21.62 14.04 -2.65
CA GLU A 37 -20.81 14.21 -3.86
C GLU A 37 -19.45 14.83 -3.52
N VAL A 38 -19.43 15.90 -2.70
CA VAL A 38 -18.19 16.55 -2.25
C VAL A 38 -17.27 15.57 -1.52
N LYS A 39 -17.81 14.70 -0.66
CA LYS A 39 -17.01 13.68 0.06
C LYS A 39 -16.44 12.62 -0.88
N LEU A 40 -17.19 12.22 -1.91
CA LEU A 40 -16.71 11.26 -2.91
C LEU A 40 -15.57 11.86 -3.75
N ASP A 41 -15.69 13.13 -4.14
CA ASP A 41 -14.67 13.85 -4.89
C ASP A 41 -13.40 14.08 -4.07
N GLU A 42 -13.54 14.48 -2.80
CA GLU A 42 -12.41 14.63 -1.87
C GLU A 42 -11.66 13.29 -1.70
N TYR A 43 -12.39 12.19 -1.50
CA TYR A 43 -11.79 10.85 -1.41
C TYR A 43 -11.07 10.42 -2.70
N ALA A 44 -11.69 10.66 -3.86
CA ALA A 44 -11.08 10.35 -5.16
C ALA A 44 -9.82 11.18 -5.41
N PHE A 45 -9.85 12.47 -5.04
CA PHE A 45 -8.73 13.39 -5.14
C PHE A 45 -7.58 13.00 -4.22
N GLU A 46 -7.84 12.74 -2.94
CA GLU A 46 -6.81 12.26 -1.99
C GLU A 46 -6.14 10.98 -2.48
N LYS A 47 -6.94 10.04 -2.99
CA LYS A 47 -6.44 8.77 -3.54
C LYS A 47 -5.56 8.99 -4.78
N SER A 48 -5.91 9.97 -5.62
CA SER A 48 -5.12 10.37 -6.79
C SER A 48 -3.79 11.05 -6.38
N MET A 49 -3.83 11.94 -5.40
CA MET A 49 -2.65 12.64 -4.87
C MET A 49 -1.66 11.66 -4.23
N LYS A 50 -2.14 10.70 -3.42
CA LYS A 50 -1.31 9.63 -2.84
C LYS A 50 -0.66 8.74 -3.91
N LYS A 51 -1.28 8.58 -5.08
CA LYS A 51 -0.72 7.80 -6.20
C LYS A 51 0.40 8.54 -6.93
N THR A 52 0.44 9.87 -6.84
CA THR A 52 1.36 10.73 -7.59
C THR A 52 2.59 11.16 -6.79
N GLN A 53 2.55 11.06 -5.45
CA GLN A 53 3.69 11.40 -4.61
C GLN A 53 4.80 10.35 -4.76
N LYS A 54 5.87 10.70 -5.47
CA LYS A 54 7.06 9.85 -5.62
C LYS A 54 7.65 9.57 -4.24
N LYS A 55 7.77 8.27 -3.91
CA LYS A 55 8.37 7.82 -2.64
C LYS A 55 9.79 8.39 -2.51
N ILE A 56 10.08 9.01 -1.36
CA ILE A 56 11.41 9.51 -1.02
C ILE A 56 12.18 8.38 -0.34
N TYR A 57 13.37 8.10 -0.84
CA TYR A 57 14.26 7.09 -0.29
C TYR A 57 15.39 7.75 0.49
N PRO A 58 15.78 7.21 1.67
CA PRO A 58 16.89 7.78 2.44
C PRO A 58 18.23 7.51 1.73
N ASP A 59 19.12 8.49 1.86
CA ASP A 59 20.52 8.36 1.47
C ASP A 59 21.26 7.65 2.60
N LEU A 60 21.62 6.38 2.38
CA LEU A 60 22.20 5.51 3.40
C LEU A 60 23.61 5.94 3.83
N SER A 61 24.30 6.78 3.04
CA SER A 61 25.62 7.31 3.41
C SER A 61 25.61 8.23 4.64
N LYS A 62 24.42 8.72 5.03
CA LYS A 62 24.22 9.62 6.18
C LYS A 62 23.95 8.88 7.49
N TYR A 63 23.91 7.55 7.44
CA TYR A 63 23.50 6.71 8.56
C TYR A 63 24.58 5.69 8.90
N ASP A 64 24.57 5.24 10.14
CA ASP A 64 25.48 4.24 10.68
C ASP A 64 24.69 3.15 11.42
N HIS A 65 25.30 1.98 11.61
CA HIS A 65 24.67 0.86 12.31
C HIS A 65 23.30 0.48 11.71
N LEU A 66 23.30 0.25 10.39
CA LEU A 66 22.11 -0.13 9.64
C LEU A 66 21.64 -1.54 10.01
N SER A 67 20.32 -1.73 10.05
CA SER A 67 19.72 -3.06 10.13
C SER A 67 18.37 -3.11 9.43
N ILE A 68 17.99 -4.30 8.97
CA ILE A 68 16.70 -4.58 8.35
C ILE A 68 15.90 -5.50 9.27
N LEU A 69 14.64 -5.15 9.49
CA LEU A 69 13.64 -5.99 10.14
C LEU A 69 12.56 -6.35 9.13
N VAL A 70 12.33 -7.64 8.92
CA VAL A 70 11.21 -8.18 8.14
C VAL A 70 10.21 -8.79 9.10
N SER A 71 8.97 -8.29 9.06
CA SER A 71 7.84 -8.83 9.79
C SER A 71 6.93 -9.61 8.84
N ILE A 72 6.87 -10.93 9.01
CA ILE A 72 5.98 -11.85 8.28
C ILE A 72 4.53 -11.58 8.67
N SER A 73 4.23 -11.39 9.96
CA SER A 73 2.86 -11.13 10.40
C SER A 73 2.28 -9.83 9.83
N GLN A 74 3.11 -8.80 9.69
CA GLN A 74 2.70 -7.49 9.15
C GLN A 74 2.96 -7.32 7.65
N GLN A 75 3.67 -8.27 7.02
CA GLN A 75 4.11 -8.17 5.63
C GLN A 75 4.81 -6.83 5.34
N LYS A 76 5.79 -6.51 6.18
CA LYS A 76 6.48 -5.21 6.20
C LYS A 76 7.99 -5.39 6.39
N MET A 77 8.76 -4.59 5.67
CA MET A 77 10.18 -4.40 5.91
C MET A 77 10.42 -3.00 6.50
N ILE A 78 11.30 -2.94 7.49
CA ILE A 78 11.72 -1.71 8.15
C ILE A 78 13.24 -1.67 8.12
N VAL A 79 13.80 -0.51 7.77
CA VAL A 79 15.24 -0.25 7.87
C VAL A 79 15.46 0.72 9.02
N TYR A 80 16.39 0.36 9.89
CA TYR A 80 16.80 1.14 11.05
C TYR A 80 18.21 1.68 10.86
N SER A 81 18.46 2.84 11.47
CA SER A 81 19.79 3.35 11.80
C SER A 81 19.85 3.44 13.31
N LYS A 82 20.66 2.60 13.97
CA LYS A 82 20.59 2.42 15.43
C LYS A 82 19.16 2.06 15.86
N ASN A 83 18.47 2.96 16.58
CA ASN A 83 17.10 2.77 17.06
C ASN A 83 16.05 3.52 16.23
N ASP A 84 16.49 4.33 15.27
CA ASP A 84 15.59 5.17 14.48
C ASP A 84 15.13 4.45 13.22
N VAL A 85 13.83 4.50 12.96
CA VAL A 85 13.30 4.00 11.69
C VAL A 85 13.54 5.03 10.59
N ILE A 86 14.33 4.65 9.59
CA ILE A 86 14.65 5.53 8.46
C ILE A 86 13.87 5.18 7.19
N PHE A 87 13.36 3.95 7.09
CA PHE A 87 12.53 3.52 5.96
C PHE A 87 11.56 2.41 6.35
N LYS A 88 10.37 2.43 5.75
CA LYS A 88 9.38 1.35 5.84
C LYS A 88 8.82 1.06 4.46
N THR A 89 8.59 -0.21 4.16
CA THR A 89 7.80 -0.59 2.98
C THR A 89 7.03 -1.87 3.19
N LYS A 90 6.01 -2.06 2.35
CA LYS A 90 5.23 -3.29 2.30
C LYS A 90 6.00 -4.35 1.51
N VAL A 91 5.98 -5.58 1.98
CA VAL A 91 6.63 -6.72 1.32
C VAL A 91 5.66 -7.89 1.21
N SER A 92 6.07 -8.91 0.46
CA SER A 92 5.41 -10.22 0.40
C SER A 92 6.42 -11.31 0.72
N THR A 93 6.22 -12.04 1.81
CA THR A 93 7.12 -13.13 2.26
C THR A 93 6.61 -14.50 1.81
N GLY A 94 7.33 -15.55 2.19
CA GLY A 94 6.99 -16.95 1.92
C GLY A 94 5.60 -17.33 2.40
N ALA A 95 4.93 -18.20 1.64
CA ALA A 95 3.67 -18.81 2.04
C ALA A 95 3.87 -19.77 3.23
N LYS A 96 2.78 -20.28 3.81
CA LYS A 96 2.87 -21.22 4.94
C LYS A 96 3.66 -22.49 4.58
N ASP A 97 3.48 -23.00 3.37
CA ASP A 97 4.11 -24.25 2.90
C ASP A 97 5.53 -24.02 2.37
N THR A 98 5.87 -22.77 2.04
CA THR A 98 7.18 -22.33 1.54
C THR A 98 7.64 -21.06 2.28
N PRO A 99 7.84 -21.15 3.61
CA PRO A 99 8.00 -19.98 4.45
C PRO A 99 9.34 -19.27 4.20
N THR A 100 9.35 -17.95 4.37
CA THR A 100 10.61 -17.23 4.57
C THR A 100 11.17 -17.65 5.93
N PRO A 101 12.43 -18.12 6.02
CA PRO A 101 13.00 -18.58 7.27
C PRO A 101 13.08 -17.42 8.27
N THR A 102 12.69 -17.67 9.52
CA THR A 102 12.85 -16.73 10.63
C THR A 102 14.28 -16.83 11.20
N GLY A 103 14.76 -15.75 11.80
CA GLY A 103 16.09 -15.69 12.39
C GLY A 103 16.85 -14.42 12.07
N LYS A 104 18.17 -14.47 12.30
CA LYS A 104 19.11 -13.41 11.98
C LYS A 104 20.01 -13.85 10.83
N PHE A 105 20.13 -13.00 9.84
CA PHE A 105 20.93 -13.17 8.65
C PHE A 105 21.69 -11.86 8.36
N ALA A 106 22.37 -11.78 7.21
CA ALA A 106 23.02 -10.57 6.76
C ALA A 106 22.86 -10.42 5.25
N ILE A 107 22.87 -9.19 4.74
CA ILE A 107 22.96 -8.92 3.31
C ILE A 107 24.26 -9.53 2.78
N GLU A 108 24.15 -10.37 1.76
CA GLU A 108 25.27 -11.04 1.11
C GLU A 108 25.76 -10.24 -0.12
N ALA A 109 26.89 -10.65 -0.68
CA ALA A 109 27.48 -10.00 -1.85
C ALA A 109 26.66 -10.27 -3.12
N GLU A 110 25.99 -11.42 -3.18
CA GLU A 110 25.21 -11.87 -4.33
C GLU A 110 23.99 -10.98 -4.56
N ARG A 111 23.98 -10.30 -5.69
CA ARG A 111 22.88 -9.47 -6.17
C ARG A 111 22.91 -9.36 -7.68
N GLY A 112 21.79 -9.01 -8.30
CA GLY A 112 21.74 -8.82 -9.75
C GLY A 112 20.56 -8.00 -10.24
N ASP A 113 20.75 -7.37 -11.40
CA ASP A 113 19.75 -6.49 -12.01
C ASP A 113 18.51 -7.26 -12.48
N PHE A 114 18.72 -8.46 -13.02
CA PHE A 114 17.66 -9.29 -13.58
C PHE A 114 18.01 -10.78 -13.52
N SER A 115 17.01 -11.61 -13.29
CA SER A 115 17.08 -13.07 -13.45
C SER A 115 15.78 -13.55 -14.09
N TYR A 116 15.84 -14.59 -14.91
CA TYR A 116 14.69 -15.16 -15.61
C TYR A 116 14.69 -16.68 -15.48
N ASP A 117 13.53 -17.23 -15.12
CA ASP A 117 13.27 -18.66 -15.11
C ASP A 117 12.36 -19.00 -16.29
N ASP A 118 12.95 -19.63 -17.30
CA ASP A 118 12.24 -20.07 -18.52
C ASP A 118 11.17 -21.12 -18.23
N SER A 119 11.39 -21.98 -17.23
CA SER A 119 10.43 -23.04 -16.86
C SER A 119 9.15 -22.47 -16.26
N LEU A 120 9.25 -21.32 -15.57
CA LEU A 120 8.13 -20.61 -14.97
C LEU A 120 7.64 -19.45 -15.84
N ASN A 121 8.36 -19.11 -16.91
CA ASN A 121 8.14 -17.94 -17.76
C ASN A 121 8.02 -16.66 -16.92
N ARG A 122 8.95 -16.47 -15.98
CA ARG A 122 8.93 -15.39 -14.99
C ARG A 122 10.33 -14.86 -14.74
N GLY A 123 10.45 -13.53 -14.68
CA GLY A 123 11.64 -12.85 -14.24
C GLY A 123 11.48 -12.19 -12.87
N VAL A 124 12.60 -11.71 -12.35
CA VAL A 124 12.67 -10.80 -11.20
C VAL A 124 13.73 -9.74 -11.48
N CYS A 125 13.52 -8.51 -11.02
CA CYS A 125 14.50 -7.43 -11.10
C CYS A 125 15.07 -7.11 -9.72
N TYR A 126 16.30 -6.61 -9.71
CA TYR A 126 16.98 -6.02 -8.54
C TYR A 126 16.94 -6.93 -7.32
N TRP A 127 17.50 -8.13 -7.46
CA TRP A 127 17.54 -9.10 -6.38
C TRP A 127 18.81 -8.92 -5.55
N VAL A 128 18.70 -9.11 -4.23
CA VAL A 128 19.80 -9.07 -3.26
C VAL A 128 19.65 -10.25 -2.32
N SER A 129 20.68 -11.09 -2.21
CA SER A 129 20.63 -12.22 -1.31
C SER A 129 20.91 -11.81 0.13
N PHE A 130 20.29 -12.56 1.05
CA PHE A 130 20.55 -12.43 2.48
C PHE A 130 20.72 -13.79 3.16
N LYS A 131 20.71 -14.90 2.40
CA LYS A 131 20.80 -16.25 2.96
C LYS A 131 21.22 -17.28 1.91
N ASP A 132 22.19 -18.10 2.31
CA ASP A 132 22.74 -19.26 1.60
C ASP A 132 23.07 -18.93 0.14
N HIS A 133 23.72 -17.79 -0.10
CA HIS A 133 24.24 -17.40 -1.42
C HIS A 133 23.18 -17.44 -2.52
N GLY A 134 22.00 -16.92 -2.24
CA GLY A 134 20.90 -16.80 -3.20
C GLY A 134 19.66 -17.62 -2.88
N ALA A 135 19.64 -18.47 -1.84
CA ALA A 135 18.46 -19.25 -1.50
C ALA A 135 17.29 -18.39 -0.98
N CYS A 136 17.59 -17.29 -0.29
CA CYS A 136 16.59 -16.25 0.00
C CYS A 136 17.08 -14.88 -0.41
N GLN A 137 16.18 -14.13 -1.04
CA GLN A 137 16.49 -12.85 -1.66
C GLN A 137 15.40 -11.82 -1.35
N PHE A 138 15.81 -10.57 -1.21
CA PHE A 138 14.96 -9.41 -1.48
C PHE A 138 14.91 -9.21 -2.99
N GLN A 139 13.72 -9.09 -3.59
CA GLN A 139 13.60 -8.95 -5.04
C GLN A 139 12.29 -8.26 -5.45
N SER A 140 12.18 -7.82 -6.71
CA SER A 140 10.92 -7.28 -7.21
C SER A 140 9.80 -8.33 -7.24
N LEU A 141 8.56 -7.86 -7.43
CA LEU A 141 7.47 -8.71 -7.91
C LEU A 141 7.84 -9.43 -9.23
N PRO A 142 7.22 -10.57 -9.53
CA PRO A 142 7.48 -11.30 -10.78
C PRO A 142 7.24 -10.43 -12.01
N THR A 143 8.14 -10.55 -12.98
CA THR A 143 8.15 -9.79 -14.23
C THR A 143 8.07 -10.70 -15.45
N ASP A 144 7.78 -10.12 -16.60
CA ASP A 144 8.05 -10.75 -17.89
C ASP A 144 9.54 -10.67 -18.25
N TRP A 145 9.92 -11.25 -19.39
CA TRP A 145 11.30 -11.24 -19.90
C TRP A 145 11.86 -9.84 -20.18
N LYS A 146 11.01 -8.81 -20.28
CA LYS A 146 11.42 -7.39 -20.43
C LYS A 146 11.53 -6.68 -19.08
N GLY A 147 11.37 -7.39 -17.97
CA GLY A 147 11.38 -6.83 -16.63
C GLY A 147 10.11 -6.03 -16.28
N LYS A 148 9.02 -6.14 -17.04
CA LYS A 148 7.74 -5.49 -16.68
C LYS A 148 6.99 -6.37 -15.69
N VAL A 149 6.56 -5.79 -14.56
CA VAL A 149 5.79 -6.52 -13.53
C VAL A 149 4.53 -7.14 -14.14
N LEU A 150 4.33 -8.43 -13.87
CA LEU A 150 3.21 -9.19 -14.41
C LEU A 150 1.87 -8.66 -13.88
N LYS A 151 0.84 -8.75 -14.72
CA LYS A 151 -0.50 -8.23 -14.41
C LYS A 151 -1.05 -8.89 -13.15
N GLY A 152 -1.41 -8.09 -12.15
CA GLY A 152 -2.03 -8.56 -10.92
C GLY A 152 -1.05 -8.86 -9.78
N GLU A 153 0.26 -8.95 -10.03
CA GLU A 153 1.26 -9.20 -8.98
C GLU A 153 1.30 -8.06 -7.95
N THR A 154 1.06 -6.81 -8.39
CA THR A 154 0.97 -5.66 -7.48
C THR A 154 -0.15 -5.79 -6.44
N LYS A 155 -1.22 -6.54 -6.74
CA LYS A 155 -2.32 -6.82 -5.80
C LYS A 155 -1.95 -7.86 -4.75
N LYS A 156 -0.91 -8.65 -4.99
CA LYS A 156 -0.41 -9.67 -4.05
C LYS A 156 0.52 -9.07 -3.00
N LEU A 157 1.15 -7.92 -3.29
CA LEU A 157 2.05 -7.24 -2.37
C LEU A 157 1.37 -6.98 -1.00
N GLY A 158 2.02 -7.41 0.07
CA GLY A 158 1.47 -7.37 1.42
C GLY A 158 0.79 -8.67 1.86
N LYS A 159 0.99 -9.76 1.13
CA LYS A 159 0.51 -11.10 1.50
C LYS A 159 1.66 -12.10 1.46
N ALA A 160 1.66 -13.03 2.41
CA ALA A 160 2.57 -14.17 2.45
C ALA A 160 2.19 -15.15 1.31
N CYS A 161 2.95 -15.14 0.22
CA CYS A 161 2.60 -15.87 -1.01
C CYS A 161 3.79 -16.17 -1.92
N THR A 162 5.02 -16.11 -1.41
CA THR A 162 6.24 -16.41 -2.18
C THR A 162 6.78 -17.78 -1.79
N ASP A 163 7.88 -18.17 -2.43
CA ASP A 163 8.56 -19.43 -2.17
C ASP A 163 9.81 -19.18 -1.31
N GLY A 164 9.65 -18.47 -0.20
CA GLY A 164 10.71 -18.09 0.74
C GLY A 164 11.34 -16.71 0.51
N ASN A 165 11.29 -16.16 -0.70
CA ASN A 165 11.82 -14.82 -1.01
C ASN A 165 11.00 -13.66 -0.42
N VAL A 166 11.61 -12.52 -0.20
CA VAL A 166 10.94 -11.28 0.24
C VAL A 166 10.72 -10.38 -0.99
N ARG A 167 9.49 -10.33 -1.49
CA ARG A 167 9.13 -9.53 -2.67
C ARG A 167 8.75 -8.10 -2.30
N LEU A 168 9.27 -7.12 -3.04
CA LEU A 168 8.97 -5.69 -2.89
C LEU A 168 8.37 -5.10 -4.18
N SER A 169 7.92 -3.85 -4.13
CA SER A 169 7.70 -3.07 -5.35
C SER A 169 9.01 -3.00 -6.15
N LYS A 170 8.92 -2.78 -7.48
CA LYS A 170 10.13 -2.73 -8.32
C LYS A 170 11.05 -1.58 -7.92
N GLU A 171 10.46 -0.46 -7.50
CA GLU A 171 11.16 0.73 -7.06
C GLU A 171 11.86 0.52 -5.70
N ASP A 172 11.18 -0.14 -4.75
CA ASP A 172 11.78 -0.45 -3.45
C ASP A 172 12.92 -1.48 -3.57
N ALA A 173 12.74 -2.50 -4.43
CA ALA A 173 13.77 -3.49 -4.72
C ALA A 173 15.00 -2.82 -5.35
N LYS A 174 14.80 -1.91 -6.32
CA LYS A 174 15.88 -1.13 -6.93
C LYS A 174 16.65 -0.31 -5.91
N TRP A 175 15.95 0.42 -5.03
CA TRP A 175 16.62 1.21 -4.00
C TRP A 175 17.46 0.33 -3.06
N LEU A 176 16.90 -0.78 -2.59
CA LEU A 176 17.63 -1.70 -1.71
C LEU A 176 18.85 -2.29 -2.42
N PHE A 177 18.69 -2.73 -3.67
CA PHE A 177 19.76 -3.26 -4.52
C PHE A 177 20.93 -2.27 -4.69
N GLU A 178 20.64 -1.01 -5.02
CA GLU A 178 21.65 0.00 -5.29
C GLU A 178 22.35 0.54 -4.03
N ASN A 179 21.66 0.55 -2.89
CA ASN A 179 22.12 1.32 -1.73
C ASN A 179 22.49 0.47 -0.51
N MET A 180 21.92 -0.73 -0.36
CA MET A 180 22.08 -1.50 0.88
C MET A 180 23.46 -2.18 0.93
N PRO A 181 24.32 -1.82 1.90
CA PRO A 181 25.65 -2.42 2.03
C PRO A 181 25.58 -3.91 2.40
N GLU A 182 26.63 -4.63 2.04
CA GLU A 182 26.88 -6.00 2.53
C GLU A 182 27.07 -6.02 4.05
N GLY A 183 26.76 -7.16 4.68
CA GLY A 183 26.91 -7.36 6.12
C GLY A 183 25.82 -6.68 6.98
N VAL A 184 24.93 -5.87 6.41
CA VAL A 184 23.77 -5.32 7.14
C VAL A 184 22.91 -6.46 7.66
N ILE A 185 22.65 -6.45 8.97
CA ILE A 185 21.88 -7.51 9.63
C ILE A 185 20.42 -7.49 9.18
N VAL A 186 19.90 -8.66 8.83
CA VAL A 186 18.51 -8.90 8.47
C VAL A 186 17.87 -9.77 9.54
N SER A 187 16.87 -9.26 10.26
CA SER A 187 16.10 -10.02 11.25
C SER A 187 14.70 -10.32 10.70
N VAL A 188 14.33 -11.59 10.62
CA VAL A 188 13.03 -12.05 10.11
C VAL A 188 12.22 -12.69 11.23
N HIS A 189 10.96 -12.25 11.42
CA HIS A 189 10.04 -12.76 12.45
C HIS A 189 8.58 -12.75 12.00
#